data_AF-A0A3P7IRD3-F1
#
_entry.id   AF-A0A3P7IRD3-F1
#
_cell.length_a   1.000
_cell.length_b   1.000
_cell.length_c   1.000
_cell.angle_alpha   90.00
_cell.angle_beta   90.00
_cell.angle_gamma   90.00
#
_symmetry.space_group_name_H-M   'P 1'
#
loop_
_entity.id
_entity.type
_entity.pdbx_description
1 polymer ?
#
loop_
_entity_poly.entity_id
_entity_poly.type
_entity_poly.pdbx_seq_one_letter_code
_entity_poly.pdbx_strand_id
1 'polypeptide(L)'
;MDKADDKMQMYLKEKRVTLHPYDEAYTFISNWNNEQKTANKAKHRVFVPTSTNYLFGSIFDHVSVIDASPVQVMKGVKNPVELNGMRQSHIRDSAGLVSFLMQLEEDLLAGRTMTEIEAAEKINNLRSTLDKYVDLR
;
A
#
# COMPACT_ATOMS: atom_id res chain seq x y z
N MET A 1 -9.23 16.52 9.26
CA MET A 1 -8.09 16.97 8.44
C MET A 1 -8.19 16.26 7.11
N ASP A 2 -8.41 17.02 6.04
CA ASP A 2 -8.34 16.46 4.70
C ASP A 2 -6.91 16.00 4.45
N LYS A 3 -6.72 14.70 4.16
CA LYS A 3 -5.39 14.11 3.96
C LYS A 3 -4.84 14.44 2.56
N ALA A 4 -5.66 15.01 1.68
CA ALA A 4 -5.25 15.43 0.35
C ALA A 4 -4.67 16.85 0.39
N ASP A 5 -3.34 16.95 0.37
CA ASP A 5 -2.65 18.24 0.26
C ASP A 5 -2.84 18.89 -1.13
N ASP A 6 -2.54 20.18 -1.23
CA ASP A 6 -2.72 20.95 -2.48
C ASP A 6 -1.94 20.34 -3.66
N LYS A 7 -0.75 19.78 -3.37
CA LYS A 7 0.10 19.14 -4.38
C LYS A 7 -0.57 17.88 -4.96
N MET A 8 -1.14 17.05 -4.10
CA MET A 8 -1.90 15.85 -4.47
C MET A 8 -3.15 16.24 -5.27
N GLN A 9 -3.89 17.24 -4.82
CA GLN A 9 -5.10 17.70 -5.51
C GLN A 9 -4.78 18.22 -6.93
N MET A 10 -3.72 19.01 -7.09
CA MET A 10 -3.27 19.49 -8.39
C MET A 10 -2.87 18.34 -9.32
N TYR A 11 -2.09 17.37 -8.82
CA TYR A 11 -1.68 16.21 -9.59
C TYR A 11 -2.88 15.39 -10.07
N LEU A 12 -3.85 15.13 -9.19
CA LEU A 12 -5.05 14.36 -9.53
C LEU A 12 -5.94 15.10 -10.55
N LYS A 13 -6.07 16.43 -10.42
CA LYS A 13 -6.78 17.26 -11.39
C LYS A 13 -6.12 17.20 -12.77
N GLU A 14 -4.79 17.26 -12.84
CA GLU A 14 -4.03 17.09 -14.09
C GLU A 14 -4.31 15.71 -14.74
N LYS A 15 -4.41 14.65 -13.92
CA LYS A 15 -4.76 13.30 -14.37
C LYS A 15 -6.26 13.08 -14.60
N ARG A 16 -7.09 14.12 -14.52
CA ARG A 16 -8.55 14.08 -14.71
C ARG A 16 -9.26 13.12 -13.74
N VAL A 17 -8.75 13.06 -12.50
CA VAL A 17 -9.35 12.28 -11.43
C VAL A 17 -10.28 13.18 -10.61
N THR A 18 -11.53 12.78 -10.47
CA THR A 18 -12.53 13.46 -9.63
C THR A 18 -12.46 12.91 -8.20
N LEU A 19 -12.40 13.81 -7.22
CA LEU A 19 -12.38 13.45 -5.80
C LEU A 19 -13.81 13.35 -5.25
N HIS A 20 -14.03 12.33 -4.43
CA HIS A 20 -15.26 12.10 -3.68
C HIS A 20 -14.92 11.79 -2.21
N PRO A 21 -15.78 12.18 -1.25
CA PRO A 21 -15.65 11.73 0.14
C PRO A 21 -15.67 10.20 0.24
N TYR A 22 -14.91 9.66 1.20
CA TYR A 22 -14.75 8.21 1.34
C TYR A 22 -16.05 7.50 1.73
N ASP A 23 -16.84 8.15 2.59
CA ASP A 23 -18.15 7.68 3.07
C ASP A 23 -19.23 7.64 1.97
N GLU A 24 -19.08 8.44 0.92
CA GLU A 24 -20.00 8.46 -0.23
C GLU A 24 -19.73 7.34 -1.25
N ALA A 25 -18.64 6.59 -1.13
CA ALA A 25 -18.20 5.61 -2.13
C ALA A 25 -19.29 4.58 -2.48
N TYR A 26 -20.00 4.05 -1.49
CA TYR A 26 -21.07 3.06 -1.72
C TYR A 26 -22.23 3.66 -2.51
N THR A 27 -22.71 4.84 -2.09
CA THR A 27 -23.82 5.55 -2.73
C THR A 27 -23.48 5.91 -4.17
N PHE A 28 -22.30 6.46 -4.39
CA PHE A 28 -21.81 6.84 -5.71
C PHE A 28 -21.76 5.63 -6.67
N ILE A 29 -21.11 4.55 -6.25
CA ILE A 29 -20.94 3.35 -7.08
C ILE A 29 -22.30 2.68 -7.36
N SER A 30 -23.19 2.63 -6.38
CA SER A 30 -24.54 2.07 -6.53
C SER A 30 -25.37 2.87 -7.54
N ASN A 31 -25.36 4.21 -7.43
CA ASN A 31 -26.07 5.10 -8.34
C ASN A 31 -25.53 4.96 -9.77
N TRP A 32 -24.21 4.99 -9.93
CA TRP A 32 -23.57 4.79 -11.22
C TRP A 32 -23.98 3.45 -11.86
N ASN A 33 -23.99 2.36 -11.09
CA ASN A 33 -24.40 1.05 -11.61
C ASN A 33 -25.87 1.05 -12.08
N ASN A 34 -26.77 1.73 -11.37
CA ASN A 34 -28.18 1.86 -11.76
C ASN A 34 -28.36 2.68 -13.04
N GLU A 35 -27.59 3.76 -13.20
CA GLU A 35 -27.56 4.55 -14.44
C GLU A 35 -27.08 3.69 -15.62
N GLN A 36 -26.01 2.90 -15.42
CA GLN A 36 -25.49 2.01 -16.47
C GLN A 36 -26.46 0.89 -16.83
N LYS A 37 -27.21 0.33 -15.86
CA LYS A 37 -28.27 -0.66 -16.14
C LYS A 37 -29.31 -0.09 -17.09
N THR A 38 -29.71 1.18 -16.87
CA THR A 38 -30.71 1.87 -17.69
C THR A 38 -30.16 2.20 -19.08
N ALA A 39 -28.98 2.82 -19.14
CA ALA A 39 -28.36 3.25 -20.40
C ALA A 39 -27.96 2.09 -21.31
N ASN A 40 -27.41 1.01 -20.73
CA ASN A 40 -26.83 -0.11 -21.48
C ASN A 40 -27.69 -1.37 -21.47
N LYS A 41 -28.97 -1.27 -21.08
CA LYS A 41 -29.91 -2.42 -20.99
C LYS A 41 -29.32 -3.59 -20.20
N ALA A 42 -28.66 -3.29 -19.09
CA ALA A 42 -27.96 -4.24 -18.20
C ALA A 42 -26.86 -5.10 -18.87
N LYS A 43 -26.25 -4.63 -19.96
CA LYS A 43 -25.14 -5.33 -20.64
C LYS A 43 -23.75 -4.86 -20.25
N HIS A 44 -23.61 -3.83 -19.42
CA HIS A 44 -22.31 -3.37 -18.96
C HIS A 44 -21.62 -4.47 -18.14
N ARG A 45 -20.29 -4.39 -18.09
CA ARG A 45 -19.46 -5.32 -17.33
C ARG A 45 -18.53 -4.53 -16.42
N VAL A 46 -18.38 -5.00 -15.20
CA VAL A 46 -17.49 -4.42 -14.19
C VAL A 46 -16.51 -5.49 -13.76
N PHE A 47 -15.23 -5.18 -13.84
CA PHE A 47 -14.20 -6.07 -13.32
C PHE A 47 -14.18 -5.94 -11.79
N VAL A 48 -14.46 -7.03 -11.09
CA VAL A 48 -14.53 -7.06 -9.62
C VAL A 48 -13.44 -8.01 -9.10
N PRO A 49 -12.37 -7.49 -8.47
CA PRO A 49 -11.33 -8.32 -7.89
C PRO A 49 -11.89 -9.30 -6.84
N THR A 50 -11.29 -10.50 -6.74
CA THR A 50 -11.65 -11.52 -5.73
C THR A 50 -11.48 -11.06 -4.28
N SER A 51 -10.65 -10.04 -4.04
CA SER A 51 -10.45 -9.42 -2.72
C SER A 51 -11.46 -8.32 -2.37
N THR A 52 -12.43 -8.04 -3.24
CA THR A 52 -13.46 -7.01 -3.01
C THR A 52 -14.35 -7.45 -1.85
N ASN A 53 -14.64 -6.54 -0.92
CA ASN A 53 -15.56 -6.85 0.17
C ASN A 53 -16.99 -7.09 -0.33
N TYR A 54 -17.78 -7.81 0.47
CA TYR A 54 -19.12 -8.22 0.09
C TYR A 54 -20.06 -7.04 -0.24
N LEU A 55 -19.97 -5.94 0.52
CA LEU A 55 -20.83 -4.77 0.34
C LEU A 55 -20.72 -4.22 -1.10
N PHE A 56 -19.50 -4.00 -1.60
CA PHE A 56 -19.33 -3.53 -2.98
C PHE A 56 -19.53 -4.63 -4.02
N GLY A 57 -19.15 -5.87 -3.73
CA GLY A 57 -19.33 -6.99 -4.67
C GLY A 57 -20.80 -7.23 -5.00
N SER A 58 -21.69 -7.13 -4.00
CA SER A 58 -23.13 -7.35 -4.17
C SER A 58 -23.81 -6.35 -5.12
N ILE A 59 -23.21 -5.18 -5.36
CA ILE A 59 -23.75 -4.16 -6.29
C ILE A 59 -23.79 -4.71 -7.72
N PHE A 60 -22.83 -5.57 -8.09
CA PHE A 60 -22.53 -5.91 -9.47
C PHE A 60 -22.92 -7.33 -9.90
N ASP A 61 -23.64 -8.10 -9.07
CA ASP A 61 -24.00 -9.52 -9.26
C ASP A 61 -23.93 -10.02 -10.73
N HIS A 62 -24.94 -9.75 -11.55
CA HIS A 62 -25.04 -10.28 -12.92
C HIS A 62 -24.21 -9.53 -13.99
N VAL A 63 -23.51 -8.47 -13.60
CA VAL A 63 -22.67 -7.64 -14.47
C VAL A 63 -21.18 -7.73 -14.11
N SER A 64 -20.83 -8.54 -13.12
CA SER A 64 -19.46 -8.69 -12.66
C SER A 64 -18.66 -9.67 -13.52
N VAL A 65 -17.38 -9.36 -13.70
CA VAL A 65 -16.35 -10.30 -14.16
C VAL A 65 -15.38 -10.43 -13.00
N ILE A 66 -15.32 -11.61 -12.40
CA ILE A 66 -14.57 -11.85 -11.16
C ILE A 66 -13.27 -12.57 -11.49
N ASP A 67 -12.14 -11.91 -11.20
CA ASP A 67 -10.80 -12.48 -11.34
C ASP A 67 -9.78 -11.64 -10.52
N ALA A 68 -8.50 -12.00 -10.53
CA ALA A 68 -7.44 -11.21 -9.90
C ALA A 68 -7.29 -9.83 -10.56
N SER A 69 -7.10 -8.78 -9.76
CA SER A 69 -6.92 -7.42 -10.29
C SER A 69 -5.74 -7.35 -11.27
N PRO A 70 -5.92 -6.80 -12.49
CA PRO A 70 -4.83 -6.63 -13.45
C PRO A 70 -3.68 -5.80 -12.88
N VAL A 71 -3.98 -4.85 -11.99
CA VAL A 71 -2.99 -4.02 -11.31
C VAL A 71 -2.08 -4.86 -10.39
N GLN A 72 -2.61 -5.92 -9.76
CA GLN A 72 -1.80 -6.84 -8.94
C GLN A 72 -0.78 -7.59 -9.81
N VAL A 73 -1.21 -8.04 -10.99
CA VAL A 73 -0.33 -8.71 -11.96
C VAL A 73 0.74 -7.73 -12.47
N MET A 74 0.33 -6.53 -12.89
CA MET A 74 1.25 -5.51 -13.40
C MET A 74 2.30 -5.10 -12.36
N LYS A 75 1.90 -4.82 -11.11
CA LYS A 75 2.85 -4.43 -10.07
C LYS A 75 3.69 -5.60 -9.54
N GLY A 76 3.32 -6.84 -9.89
CA GLY A 76 4.07 -8.05 -9.53
C GLY A 76 5.39 -8.16 -10.28
N VAL A 77 5.48 -7.59 -11.49
CA VAL A 77 6.72 -7.51 -12.26
C VAL A 77 7.32 -6.13 -12.08
N LYS A 78 8.44 -6.05 -11.35
CA LYS A 78 9.12 -4.78 -11.08
C LYS A 78 9.91 -4.28 -12.27
N ASN A 79 9.82 -2.98 -12.51
CA ASN A 79 10.63 -2.33 -13.52
C ASN A 79 12.09 -2.10 -13.03
N PRO A 80 13.06 -1.79 -13.91
CA PRO A 80 14.45 -1.62 -13.53
C PRO A 80 14.70 -0.54 -12.46
N VAL A 81 13.90 0.53 -12.46
CA VAL A 81 14.00 1.62 -11.48
C VAL A 81 13.55 1.15 -10.10
N GLU A 82 12.42 0.44 -10.02
CA GLU A 82 11.93 -0.18 -8.78
C GLU A 82 12.90 -1.23 -8.23
N LEU A 83 13.45 -2.08 -9.11
CA LEU A 83 14.46 -3.08 -8.72
C LEU A 83 15.71 -2.41 -8.15
N ASN A 84 16.19 -1.33 -8.76
CA ASN A 84 17.30 -0.57 -8.21
C ASN A 84 16.94 0.05 -6.85
N GLY A 85 15.74 0.63 -6.72
CA GLY A 85 15.23 1.13 -5.44
C GLY A 85 15.28 0.09 -4.33
N MET A 86 14.82 -1.14 -4.60
CA MET A 86 14.86 -2.25 -3.65
C MET A 86 16.30 -2.66 -3.29
N ARG A 87 17.22 -2.74 -4.27
CA ARG A 87 18.62 -3.05 -3.97
C ARG A 87 19.24 -2.01 -3.05
N GLN A 88 19.02 -0.72 -3.33
CA GLN A 88 19.54 0.36 -2.50
C GLN A 88 18.91 0.36 -1.10
N SER A 89 17.61 0.06 -0.96
CA SER A 89 17.00 -0.07 0.37
C SER A 89 17.57 -1.26 1.15
N HIS A 90 17.76 -2.41 0.51
CA HIS A 90 18.34 -3.58 1.16
C HIS A 90 19.79 -3.36 1.58
N ILE A 91 20.61 -2.67 0.80
CA ILE A 91 21.99 -2.35 1.19
C ILE A 91 22.00 -1.50 2.47
N ARG A 92 21.17 -0.46 2.52
CA ARG A 92 21.06 0.42 3.71
C ARG A 92 20.54 -0.33 4.93
N ASP A 93 19.48 -1.13 4.75
CA ASP A 93 18.91 -1.93 5.84
C ASP A 93 19.91 -2.97 6.36
N SER A 94 20.64 -3.64 5.46
CA SER A 94 21.69 -4.60 5.83
C SER A 94 22.81 -3.94 6.63
N ALA A 95 23.22 -2.72 6.25
CA ALA A 95 24.20 -1.96 7.03
C ALA A 95 23.66 -1.66 8.45
N GLY A 96 22.40 -1.24 8.58
CA GLY A 96 21.75 -1.05 9.87
C GLY A 96 21.68 -2.33 10.71
N LEU A 97 21.36 -3.47 10.09
CA LEU A 97 21.34 -4.77 10.74
C LEU A 97 22.74 -5.21 11.20
N VAL A 98 23.77 -5.02 10.37
CA VAL A 98 25.16 -5.33 10.74
C VAL A 98 25.59 -4.48 11.94
N SER A 99 25.30 -3.17 11.94
CA SER A 99 25.57 -2.30 13.09
C SER A 99 24.85 -2.76 14.36
N PHE A 100 23.59 -3.18 14.24
CA PHE A 100 22.84 -3.75 15.36
C PHE A 100 23.52 -5.01 15.91
N LEU A 101 23.89 -5.95 15.03
CA LEU A 101 24.53 -7.21 15.42
C LEU A 101 25.90 -6.99 16.09
N MET A 102 26.71 -6.05 15.58
CA MET A 102 27.97 -5.67 16.21
C MET A 102 27.75 -5.15 17.63
N GLN A 103 26.80 -4.22 17.81
CA GLN A 103 26.49 -3.69 19.14
C GLN A 103 25.87 -4.74 20.07
N LEU A 104 25.08 -5.68 19.53
CA LEU A 104 24.53 -6.79 20.29
C LEU A 104 25.65 -7.71 20.80
N GLU A 105 26.60 -8.07 19.94
CA GLU A 105 27.75 -8.90 20.31
C GLU A 105 28.60 -8.24 21.41
N GLU A 106 28.91 -6.95 21.27
CA GLU A 106 29.64 -6.17 22.28
C GLU A 106 28.91 -6.13 23.64
N ASP A 107 27.58 -5.94 23.63
CA ASP A 107 26.77 -5.90 24.84
C ASP A 107 26.79 -7.27 25.55
N LEU A 108 26.61 -8.36 24.81
CA LEU A 108 26.60 -9.72 25.34
C LEU A 108 27.97 -10.15 25.87
N LEU A 109 29.06 -9.85 25.16
CA LEU A 109 30.42 -10.14 25.61
C LEU A 109 30.82 -9.35 26.86
N ALA A 110 30.24 -8.16 27.06
CA ALA A 110 30.40 -7.37 28.28
C ALA A 110 29.54 -7.88 29.45
N GLY A 111 28.80 -8.99 29.29
CA GLY A 111 27.94 -9.58 30.31
C GLY A 111 26.62 -8.83 30.54
N ARG A 112 26.25 -7.89 29.65
CA ARG A 112 24.94 -7.24 29.71
C ARG A 112 23.87 -8.19 29.18
N THR A 113 22.72 -8.22 29.84
CA THR A 113 21.54 -8.93 29.38
C THR A 113 20.60 -7.96 28.68
N MET A 114 19.95 -8.41 27.62
CA MET A 114 18.96 -7.63 26.88
C MET A 114 17.72 -8.48 26.63
N THR A 115 16.54 -7.91 26.81
CA THR A 115 15.25 -8.53 26.51
C THR A 115 14.91 -8.44 25.03
N GLU A 116 13.96 -9.25 24.57
CA GLU A 116 13.50 -9.24 23.17
C GLU A 116 12.90 -7.87 22.76
N ILE A 117 12.20 -7.19 23.69
CA ILE A 117 11.61 -5.87 23.44
C ILE A 117 12.70 -4.82 23.26
N GLU A 118 13.70 -4.79 24.15
CA GLU A 118 14.84 -3.86 24.05
C GLU A 118 15.65 -4.10 22.76
N ALA A 119 15.85 -5.37 22.39
CA ALA A 119 16.51 -5.72 21.14
C ALA A 119 15.74 -5.19 19.92
N ALA A 120 14.42 -5.38 19.91
CA ALA A 120 13.54 -4.88 18.85
C ALA A 120 13.54 -3.34 18.78
N GLU A 121 13.48 -2.65 19.92
CA GLU A 121 13.57 -1.19 19.96
C GLU A 121 14.92 -0.68 19.45
N LYS A 122 16.02 -1.34 19.82
CA LYS A 122 17.37 -0.96 19.39
C LYS A 122 17.55 -1.05 17.88
N ILE A 123 17.15 -2.16 17.25
CA ILE A 123 17.23 -2.28 15.78
C ILE A 123 16.29 -1.29 15.08
N ASN A 124 15.11 -1.04 15.64
CA ASN A 124 14.15 -0.09 15.07
C ASN A 124 14.68 1.35 15.12
N ASN A 125 15.33 1.73 16.23
CA ASN A 125 15.99 3.01 16.38
C ASN A 125 17.17 3.17 15.41
N LEU A 126 17.94 2.11 15.18
CA LEU A 126 19.01 2.15 14.16
C LEU A 126 18.42 2.34 12.76
N ARG A 127 17.37 1.58 12.41
CA ARG A 127 16.68 1.72 11.12
C ARG A 127 16.06 3.08 10.91
N SER A 128 15.52 3.72 11.94
CA SER A 128 14.88 5.03 11.84
C SER A 128 15.85 6.16 11.48
N THR A 129 17.15 5.95 11.71
CA THR A 129 18.21 6.90 11.30
C THR A 129 18.68 6.72 9.86
N LEU A 130 18.28 5.63 9.19
CA LEU A 130 18.71 5.35 7.81
C LEU A 130 18.00 6.28 6.82
N ASP A 131 18.73 6.71 5.78
CA ASP A 131 18.20 7.56 4.71
C ASP A 131 16.87 7.01 4.15
N LYS A 132 15.88 7.86 3.88
CA LYS A 132 14.57 7.46 3.30
C LYS A 132 13.82 6.38 4.11
N TYR A 133 14.12 6.19 5.39
CA TYR A 133 13.27 5.39 6.27
C TYR A 133 11.88 6.02 6.36
N VAL A 134 10.85 5.17 6.44
CA VAL A 134 9.45 5.61 6.54
C VAL A 134 8.86 5.14 7.86
N ASP A 135 8.57 3.84 7.98
CA ASP A 135 8.07 3.23 9.20
C ASP A 135 8.25 1.70 9.15
N LEU A 136 8.00 1.04 10.27
CA LEU A 136 7.93 -0.42 10.44
C LEU A 136 6.49 -0.91 10.69
N ARG A 137 5.50 -0.01 10.72
CA ARG A 137 4.09 -0.29 10.98
C ARG A 137 3.33 -0.83 9.78
#